data_AF-A0A8D0GKM7-F1
#
_entry.id   AF-A0A8D0GKM7-F1
#
_cell.length_a   1.000
_cell.length_b   1.000
_cell.length_c   1.000
_cell.angle_alpha   90.00
_cell.angle_beta   90.00
_cell.angle_gamma   90.00
#
_symmetry.space_group_name_H-M   'P 1'
#
loop_
_entity.id
_entity.type
_entity.pdbx_description
1 polymer ?
#
loop_
_entity_poly.entity_id
_entity_poly.type
_entity_poly.pdbx_seq_one_letter_code
_entity_poly.pdbx_strand_id
1 'polypeptide(L)'
;MMIFGIGTLLLIKPNIPTSEPAVYILKPNKEEENLSACLATDFGPNATISIGYNETEKMDFNASFVVVKNPESGTGEASYGVVHWAERDKSDCFVSYQNEHFHSEDSNDDVTTETCTVMEMDENFETDGRLNFLSFTVLGLRVIFLKGVAVNLLLTFRLWSS
;
A
#
# COMPACT_ATOMS: atom_id res chain seq x y z
N MET A 1 -20.57 33.79 13.24
CA MET A 1 -20.52 32.73 12.22
C MET A 1 -19.14 32.79 11.58
N MET A 2 -18.29 31.79 11.80
CA MET A 2 -16.98 31.71 11.14
C MET A 2 -17.16 30.90 9.85
N ILE A 3 -16.77 31.48 8.72
CA ILE A 3 -16.79 30.82 7.42
C ILE A 3 -15.32 30.59 7.04
N PHE A 4 -14.94 29.31 6.91
CA PHE A 4 -13.63 28.94 6.38
C PHE A 4 -13.72 28.74 4.87
N GLY A 5 -12.66 29.11 4.16
CA GLY A 5 -12.55 28.88 2.72
C GLY A 5 -12.25 27.42 2.36
N ILE A 6 -12.17 27.15 1.07
CA ILE A 6 -11.88 25.85 0.44
C ILE A 6 -10.48 25.28 0.73
N GLY A 7 -9.62 26.03 1.42
CA GLY A 7 -8.25 25.61 1.73
C GLY A 7 -7.32 25.69 0.51
N THR A 8 -6.09 25.19 0.68
CA THR A 8 -5.08 25.13 -0.38
C THR A 8 -4.46 23.74 -0.39
N LEU A 9 -4.49 23.09 -1.55
CA LEU A 9 -3.79 21.83 -1.77
C LEU A 9 -2.40 22.12 -2.31
N LEU A 10 -1.37 21.80 -1.52
CA LEU A 10 0.03 21.89 -1.94
C LEU A 10 0.52 20.48 -2.31
N LEU A 11 0.80 20.26 -3.60
CA LEU A 11 1.39 19.02 -4.08
C LEU A 11 2.91 19.20 -4.27
N ILE A 12 3.71 18.41 -3.55
CA ILE A 12 5.17 18.43 -3.64
C ILE A 12 5.62 17.21 -4.42
N LYS A 13 6.46 17.41 -5.44
CA LYS A 13 7.06 16.35 -6.25
C LYS A 13 8.57 16.29 -5.98
N PRO A 14 9.15 15.10 -5.71
CA PRO A 14 10.59 14.97 -5.62
C PRO A 14 11.26 15.27 -6.97
N ASN A 15 12.45 15.86 -6.90
CA ASN A 15 13.27 16.17 -8.07
C ASN A 15 14.23 15.00 -8.35
N ILE A 16 13.75 14.01 -9.10
CA ILE A 16 14.50 12.81 -9.51
C ILE A 16 14.84 12.97 -11.00
N PRO A 17 16.05 12.59 -11.45
CA PRO A 17 16.38 12.61 -12.87
C PRO A 17 15.46 11.68 -13.67
N THR A 18 15.30 11.96 -14.96
CA THR A 18 14.54 11.09 -15.84
C THR A 18 15.34 9.85 -16.21
N SER A 19 14.75 8.68 -16.00
CA SER A 19 15.28 7.36 -16.34
C SER A 19 14.17 6.48 -16.93
N GLU A 20 14.59 5.44 -17.64
CA GLU A 20 13.73 4.39 -18.19
C GLU A 20 13.11 3.55 -17.05
N PRO A 21 11.82 3.18 -17.14
CA PRO A 21 11.17 2.41 -16.09
C PRO A 21 11.66 0.96 -16.05
N ALA A 22 11.87 0.45 -14.84
CA ALA A 22 12.00 -0.99 -14.60
C ALA A 22 10.61 -1.61 -14.37
N VAL A 23 10.37 -2.80 -14.96
CA VAL A 23 9.07 -3.47 -14.93
C VAL A 23 9.21 -4.85 -14.31
N TYR A 24 8.43 -5.12 -13.27
CA TYR A 24 8.46 -6.36 -12.51
C TYR A 24 7.07 -6.97 -12.34
N ILE A 25 6.99 -8.30 -12.38
CA ILE A 25 5.78 -9.04 -11.98
C ILE A 25 5.99 -9.58 -10.57
N LEU A 26 5.20 -9.07 -9.64
CA LEU A 26 5.16 -9.52 -8.26
C LEU A 26 4.16 -10.68 -8.13
N LYS A 27 4.63 -11.77 -7.54
CA LYS A 27 3.81 -12.95 -7.22
C LYS A 27 3.49 -12.96 -5.72
N PRO A 28 2.28 -13.37 -5.32
CA PRO A 28 1.93 -13.51 -3.92
C PRO A 28 2.82 -14.58 -3.29
N ASN A 29 3.19 -14.36 -2.03
CA ASN A 29 3.94 -15.34 -1.25
C ASN A 29 3.13 -16.65 -1.04
N LYS A 30 1.80 -16.56 -1.05
CA LYS A 30 0.91 -17.72 -0.95
C LYS A 30 0.53 -18.22 -2.34
N GLU A 31 0.90 -19.46 -2.64
CA GLU A 31 0.65 -20.08 -3.94
C GLU A 31 -0.84 -20.29 -4.27
N GLU A 32 -1.75 -20.21 -3.30
CA GLU A 32 -3.19 -20.42 -3.52
C GLU A 32 -3.93 -19.17 -4.04
N GLU A 33 -3.28 -18.01 -4.09
CA GLU A 33 -3.91 -16.78 -4.57
C GLU A 33 -3.67 -16.58 -6.07
N ASN A 34 -4.74 -16.53 -6.87
CA ASN A 34 -4.69 -16.25 -8.31
C ASN A 34 -4.47 -14.75 -8.62
N LEU A 35 -3.62 -14.11 -7.82
CA LEU A 35 -3.29 -12.69 -7.93
C LEU A 35 -1.86 -12.54 -8.42
N SER A 36 -1.60 -11.55 -9.25
CA SER A 36 -0.27 -11.02 -9.56
C SER A 36 -0.35 -9.50 -9.56
N ALA A 37 0.79 -8.83 -9.45
CA ALA A 37 0.85 -7.38 -9.59
C ALA A 37 1.98 -6.99 -10.52
N CYS A 38 1.71 -6.09 -11.44
CA CYS A 38 2.74 -5.44 -12.23
C CYS A 38 3.20 -4.17 -11.53
N LEU A 39 4.50 -4.06 -11.27
CA LEU A 39 5.17 -2.91 -10.71
C LEU A 39 6.03 -2.26 -11.79
N ALA A 40 5.75 -0.99 -12.08
CA ALA A 40 6.64 -0.13 -12.86
C ALA A 40 7.32 0.85 -11.89
N THR A 41 8.65 0.95 -11.92
CA THR A 41 9.40 1.81 -10.99
C THR A 41 10.63 2.45 -11.64
N ASP A 42 11.37 3.26 -10.89
CA ASP A 42 12.64 3.91 -11.29
C ASP A 42 12.55 4.80 -12.53
N PHE A 43 11.42 5.49 -12.70
CA PHE A 43 11.22 6.46 -13.78
C PHE A 43 11.12 7.90 -13.29
N GLY A 44 11.33 8.86 -14.20
CA GLY A 44 11.34 10.29 -13.90
C GLY A 44 9.96 10.92 -13.68
N PRO A 45 9.89 12.07 -12.97
CA PRO A 45 8.68 12.87 -12.89
C PRO A 45 8.30 13.43 -14.26
N ASN A 46 6.99 13.54 -14.53
CA ASN A 46 6.36 14.16 -15.73
C ASN A 46 6.04 13.24 -16.91
N ALA A 47 5.88 11.94 -16.70
CA ALA A 47 5.30 11.06 -17.69
C ALA A 47 4.01 10.41 -17.15
N THR A 48 2.99 10.35 -18.01
CA THR A 48 1.88 9.42 -17.81
C THR A 48 2.39 8.03 -18.14
N ILE A 49 2.16 7.10 -17.24
CA ILE A 49 2.56 5.70 -17.42
C ILE A 49 1.30 4.88 -17.67
N SER A 50 1.32 4.08 -18.74
CA SER A 50 0.23 3.17 -19.04
C SER A 50 0.70 1.75 -18.78
N ILE A 51 -0.03 1.00 -17.96
CA ILE A 51 0.26 -0.41 -17.70
C ILE A 51 -0.78 -1.26 -18.41
N GLY A 52 -0.34 -2.32 -19.09
CA GLY A 52 -1.23 -3.27 -19.73
C GLY A 52 -0.62 -4.67 -19.82
N TYR A 53 -1.46 -5.60 -20.24
CA TYR A 53 -1.06 -6.99 -20.50
C TYR A 53 -1.24 -7.37 -21.98
N ASN A 54 -2.07 -6.61 -22.70
CA ASN A 54 -2.15 -6.55 -24.15
C ASN A 54 -2.38 -5.09 -24.59
N GLU A 55 -2.05 -4.71 -25.83
CA GLU A 55 -2.18 -3.31 -26.31
C GLU A 55 -3.60 -2.73 -26.17
N THR A 56 -4.62 -3.60 -26.17
CA THR A 56 -6.04 -3.25 -26.02
C THR A 56 -6.48 -3.07 -24.56
N GLU A 57 -5.72 -3.60 -23.59
CA GLU A 57 -6.03 -3.57 -22.16
C GLU A 57 -5.00 -2.74 -21.39
N LYS A 58 -4.69 -1.53 -21.89
CA LYS A 58 -3.83 -0.58 -21.17
C LYS A 58 -4.65 0.43 -20.38
N MET A 59 -4.18 0.75 -19.18
CA MET A 59 -4.76 1.76 -18.30
C MET A 59 -3.70 2.79 -17.92
N ASP A 60 -4.09 4.07 -17.94
CA ASP A 60 -3.22 5.19 -17.57
C ASP A 60 -3.25 5.42 -16.06
N PHE A 61 -2.07 5.59 -15.48
CA PHE A 61 -1.91 5.81 -14.05
C PHE A 61 -1.15 7.09 -13.75
N ASN A 62 -1.50 7.71 -12.61
CA ASN A 62 -0.71 8.76 -12.00
C ASN A 62 0.34 8.12 -11.10
N ALA A 63 1.60 8.44 -11.33
CA ALA A 63 2.71 7.92 -10.54
C ALA A 63 2.63 8.37 -9.08
N SER A 64 2.90 7.44 -8.16
CA SER A 64 3.16 7.72 -6.75
C SER A 64 4.67 7.67 -6.51
N PHE A 65 5.16 8.29 -5.45
CA PHE A 65 6.57 8.19 -5.08
C PHE A 65 6.72 7.69 -3.65
N VAL A 66 7.78 6.93 -3.42
CA VAL A 66 8.20 6.44 -2.12
C VAL A 66 9.55 7.07 -1.79
N VAL A 67 9.75 7.42 -0.52
CA VAL A 67 11.04 7.91 -0.03
C VAL A 67 11.54 6.94 1.04
N VAL A 68 12.65 6.28 0.76
CA VAL A 68 13.33 5.38 1.70
C VAL A 68 14.48 6.15 2.32
N LYS A 69 14.54 6.20 3.64
CA LYS A 69 15.68 6.78 4.35
C LYS A 69 16.64 5.68 4.74
N ASN A 70 17.90 5.84 4.35
CA ASN A 70 18.96 4.98 4.85
C ASN A 70 19.23 5.36 6.33
N PRO A 71 19.08 4.42 7.28
CA PRO A 71 19.26 4.70 8.71
C PRO A 71 20.70 5.06 9.09
N GLU A 72 21.70 4.66 8.28
CA GLU A 72 23.12 4.88 8.58
C GLU A 72 23.61 6.24 8.07
N SER A 73 23.26 6.62 6.84
CA SER A 73 23.69 7.88 6.22
C SER A 73 22.75 9.04 6.48
N GLY A 74 21.49 8.77 6.87
CA GLY A 74 20.43 9.77 6.97
C GLY A 74 19.98 10.34 5.62
N THR A 75 20.52 9.85 4.50
CA THR A 75 20.12 10.26 3.15
C THR A 75 18.83 9.55 2.74
N GLY A 76 17.92 10.30 2.13
CA GLY A 76 16.67 9.78 1.59
C GLY A 76 16.81 9.56 0.08
N GLU A 77 16.48 8.36 -0.37
CA GLU A 77 16.34 8.04 -1.80
C GLU A 77 14.86 7.99 -2.13
N ALA A 78 14.49 8.61 -3.25
CA ALA A 78 13.12 8.67 -3.70
C ALA A 78 13.01 7.96 -5.05
N SER A 79 11.97 7.14 -5.21
CA SER A 79 11.64 6.48 -6.49
C SER A 79 10.16 6.62 -6.77
N TYR A 80 9.83 6.82 -8.04
CA TYR A 80 8.46 6.79 -8.53
C TYR A 80 8.05 5.35 -8.85
N GLY A 81 6.77 5.05 -8.64
CA GLY A 81 6.22 3.75 -8.92
C GLY A 81 4.72 3.75 -9.17
N VAL A 82 4.27 2.75 -9.91
CA VAL A 82 2.86 2.40 -10.11
C VAL A 82 2.71 0.89 -9.98
N VAL A 83 1.66 0.48 -9.28
CA VAL A 83 1.29 -0.93 -9.13
C VAL A 83 -0.09 -1.15 -9.74
N HIS A 84 -0.21 -2.17 -10.59
CA HIS A 84 -1.49 -2.62 -11.13
C HIS A 84 -1.68 -4.11 -10.88
N TRP A 85 -2.78 -4.48 -10.24
CA TRP A 85 -3.12 -5.86 -9.94
C TRP A 85 -3.74 -6.55 -11.14
N ALA A 86 -3.40 -7.82 -11.35
CA ALA A 86 -4.04 -8.69 -12.33
C ALA A 86 -4.14 -10.13 -11.86
N GLU A 87 -4.75 -10.94 -12.70
CA GLU A 87 -4.87 -12.38 -12.54
C GLU A 87 -3.56 -13.07 -12.97
N ARG A 88 -3.21 -14.18 -12.29
CA ARG A 88 -1.95 -14.91 -12.52
C ARG A 88 -1.73 -15.40 -13.94
N ASP A 89 -2.78 -15.57 -14.73
CA ASP A 89 -2.68 -16.08 -16.10
C ASP A 89 -2.06 -15.08 -17.08
N LYS A 90 -1.85 -13.83 -16.65
CA LYS A 90 -1.15 -12.80 -17.43
C LYS A 90 0.35 -12.86 -17.12
N SER A 91 1.10 -13.56 -17.98
CA SER A 91 2.54 -13.80 -17.81
C SER A 91 3.43 -12.64 -18.27
N ASP A 92 2.91 -11.73 -19.08
CA ASP A 92 3.66 -10.60 -19.64
C ASP A 92 2.97 -9.29 -19.27
N CYS A 93 3.70 -8.42 -18.58
CA CYS A 93 3.26 -7.06 -18.30
C CYS A 93 4.10 -6.10 -19.14
N PHE A 94 3.43 -5.18 -19.84
CA PHE A 94 4.10 -4.10 -20.53
C PHE A 94 3.72 -2.75 -19.95
N VAL A 95 4.66 -1.83 -20.05
CA VAL A 95 4.57 -0.46 -19.58
C VAL A 95 4.86 0.46 -20.74
N SER A 96 3.94 1.36 -21.05
CA SER A 96 4.17 2.43 -22.01
C SER A 96 4.64 3.69 -21.27
N TYR A 97 5.84 4.17 -21.62
CA TYR A 97 6.47 5.35 -21.06
C TYR A 97 7.11 6.16 -22.18
N GLN A 98 6.73 7.44 -22.31
CA GLN A 98 7.24 8.33 -23.37
C GLN A 98 7.18 7.73 -24.80
N ASN A 99 6.10 7.01 -25.12
CA ASN A 99 5.88 6.30 -26.39
C ASN A 99 6.78 5.07 -26.62
N GLU A 100 7.59 4.68 -25.64
CA GLU A 100 8.35 3.43 -25.66
C GLU A 100 7.63 2.37 -24.81
N HIS A 101 7.84 1.10 -25.14
CA HIS A 101 7.22 -0.04 -24.45
C HIS A 101 8.31 -0.86 -23.76
N PHE A 102 8.14 -1.04 -22.45
CA PHE A 102 9.04 -1.80 -21.59
C PHE A 102 8.30 -3.02 -21.09
N HIS A 103 8.89 -4.20 -21.27
CA HIS A 103 8.32 -5.48 -20.84
C HIS A 103 8.92 -5.90 -19.51
N SER A 104 8.17 -6.69 -18.75
CA SER A 104 8.72 -7.35 -17.57
C SER A 104 9.91 -8.22 -17.95
N GLU A 105 11.01 -8.09 -17.22
CA GLU A 105 12.12 -9.03 -17.34
C GLU A 105 11.63 -10.42 -16.92
N ASP A 106 11.56 -11.34 -17.89
CA ASP A 106 11.36 -12.75 -17.61
C ASP A 106 12.53 -13.22 -16.77
N SER A 107 12.23 -13.69 -15.56
CA SER A 107 13.18 -14.36 -14.66
C SER A 107 13.51 -15.77 -15.19
N ASN A 108 13.92 -15.86 -16.45
CA ASN A 108 14.36 -17.05 -17.16
C ASN A 108 15.65 -16.78 -17.96
N ASP A 109 16.48 -15.84 -17.51
CA ASP A 109 17.84 -15.70 -18.03
C ASP A 109 18.83 -16.37 -17.06
N ASP A 110 19.40 -17.47 -17.55
CA ASP A 110 20.53 -18.22 -16.98
C ASP A 110 21.80 -17.36 -17.03
N VAL A 111 21.90 -16.32 -16.19
CA VAL A 111 23.13 -15.53 -16.03
C VAL A 111 23.32 -15.09 -14.58
N THR A 112 24.15 -15.87 -13.89
CA THR A 112 25.08 -15.50 -12.81
C THR A 112 24.65 -14.44 -11.79
N THR A 113 24.24 -14.93 -10.61
CA THR A 113 24.69 -14.47 -9.29
C THR A 113 24.85 -12.96 -9.09
N GLU A 114 23.76 -12.22 -8.99
CA GLU A 114 23.57 -11.23 -7.93
C GLU A 114 22.10 -11.31 -7.51
N THR A 115 21.81 -12.27 -6.63
CA THR A 115 20.55 -12.32 -5.91
C THR A 115 20.38 -10.97 -5.21
N CYS A 116 19.42 -10.18 -5.67
CA CYS A 116 18.90 -9.06 -4.93
C CYS A 116 18.58 -9.62 -3.53
N THR A 117 19.37 -9.23 -2.53
CA THR A 117 19.13 -9.64 -1.16
C THR A 117 17.88 -8.89 -0.76
N VAL A 118 16.73 -9.52 -1.00
CA VAL A 118 15.50 -9.19 -0.29
C VAL A 118 15.93 -9.20 1.16
N MET A 119 16.01 -8.01 1.77
CA MET A 119 16.17 -7.93 3.22
C MET A 119 15.06 -8.82 3.75
N GLU A 120 15.42 -9.92 4.42
CA GLU A 120 14.44 -10.81 5.05
C GLU A 120 13.46 -9.90 5.78
N MET A 121 12.24 -9.82 5.23
CA MET A 121 11.21 -8.98 5.78
C MET A 121 10.82 -9.71 7.05
N ASP A 122 11.32 -9.20 8.18
CA ASP A 122 11.08 -9.71 9.52
C ASP A 122 9.60 -10.13 9.64
N GLU A 123 9.32 -11.32 10.16
CA GLU A 123 7.96 -11.88 10.32
C GLU A 123 7.00 -10.93 11.09
N ASN A 124 7.53 -9.85 11.67
CA ASN A 124 6.82 -8.75 12.30
C ASN A 124 6.08 -7.78 11.36
N PHE A 125 6.16 -7.93 10.03
CA PHE A 125 5.25 -7.23 9.10
C PHE A 125 3.90 -7.96 8.92
N GLU A 126 3.49 -8.77 9.89
CA GLU A 126 2.06 -9.05 10.06
C GLU A 126 1.30 -7.77 10.41
N THR A 127 0.11 -7.61 9.82
CA THR A 127 -0.84 -6.54 10.11
C THR A 127 -0.91 -6.29 11.63
N ASP A 128 -0.43 -5.12 12.07
CA ASP A 128 -0.39 -4.76 13.48
C ASP A 128 -1.80 -4.89 14.10
N GLY A 129 -1.98 -5.92 14.94
CA GLY A 129 -3.22 -6.22 15.68
C GLY A 129 -3.61 -5.15 16.70
N ARG A 130 -2.88 -4.02 16.76
CA ARG A 130 -3.19 -2.86 17.60
C ARG A 130 -4.37 -2.01 17.11
N LEU A 131 -4.96 -2.33 15.96
CA LEU A 131 -6.35 -1.99 15.66
C LEU A 131 -7.24 -2.93 16.49
N ASN A 132 -7.67 -2.65 17.72
CA ASN A 132 -8.22 -1.40 18.22
C ASN A 132 -8.42 -1.52 19.73
N PHE A 133 -7.34 -1.52 20.53
CA PHE A 133 -7.46 -1.64 22.00
C PHE A 133 -8.32 -0.51 22.59
N LEU A 134 -8.29 0.67 21.96
CA LEU A 134 -9.16 1.79 22.30
C LEU A 134 -10.65 1.48 22.06
N SER A 135 -11.04 0.91 20.91
CA SER A 135 -12.44 0.46 20.71
C SER A 135 -12.83 -0.65 21.65
N PHE A 136 -11.96 -1.62 21.91
CA PHE A 136 -12.26 -2.71 22.83
C PHE A 136 -12.48 -2.19 24.26
N THR A 137 -11.63 -1.26 24.70
CA THR A 137 -11.76 -0.59 26.00
C THR A 137 -13.04 0.25 26.07
N VAL A 138 -13.37 1.00 25.02
CA VAL A 138 -14.61 1.80 24.95
C VAL A 138 -15.85 0.91 24.99
N LEU A 139 -15.84 -0.21 24.27
CA LEU A 139 -16.95 -1.17 24.26
C LEU A 139 -17.10 -1.87 25.61
N GLY A 140 -15.98 -2.25 26.25
CA GLY A 140 -15.96 -2.79 27.61
C GLY A 140 -16.51 -1.81 28.65
N LEU A 141 -16.12 -0.54 28.59
CA LEU A 141 -16.62 0.50 29.50
C LEU A 141 -18.14 0.69 29.39
N ARG A 142 -18.68 0.66 28.16
CA ARG A 142 -20.13 0.74 27.91
C ARG A 142 -20.90 -0.42 28.55
N VAL A 143 -20.37 -1.65 28.48
CA VAL A 143 -21.00 -2.82 29.10
C VAL A 143 -20.96 -2.74 30.63
N ILE A 144 -19.84 -2.32 31.22
CA ILE A 144 -19.72 -2.14 32.68
C ILE A 144 -20.70 -1.06 33.16
N PHE A 145 -20.79 0.06 32.45
CA PHE A 145 -21.74 1.13 32.78
C PHE A 145 -23.19 0.64 32.73
N LEU A 146 -23.59 -0.09 31.68
CA LEU A 146 -24.93 -0.65 31.55
C LEU A 146 -25.26 -1.62 32.71
N LYS A 147 -24.31 -2.50 33.07
CA LYS A 147 -24.44 -3.40 34.22
C LYS A 147 -24.56 -2.63 35.53
N GLY A 148 -23.76 -1.58 35.72
CA GLY A 148 -23.83 -0.73 36.91
C GLY A 148 -25.18 -0.04 37.08
N VAL A 149 -25.74 0.52 36.00
CA VAL A 149 -27.08 1.11 36.01
C VAL A 149 -28.14 0.05 36.32
N ALA A 150 -28.08 -1.13 35.67
CA ALA A 150 -29.03 -2.20 35.91
C ALA A 150 -29.03 -2.71 37.36
N VAL A 151 -27.85 -2.87 37.98
CA VAL A 151 -27.72 -3.29 39.38
C VAL A 151 -28.25 -2.21 40.32
N ASN A 152 -27.93 -0.93 40.08
CA ASN A 152 -28.46 0.18 40.89
C ASN A 152 -29.99 0.26 40.82
N LEU A 153 -30.59 0.07 39.63
CA LEU A 153 -32.04 0.04 39.47
C LEU A 153 -32.67 -1.17 40.17
N LEU A 154 -32.07 -2.35 40.07
CA LEU A 154 -32.53 -3.56 40.77
C LEU A 154 -32.49 -3.37 42.29
N LEU A 155 -31.41 -2.82 42.84
CA LEU A 155 -31.28 -2.54 44.27
C LEU A 155 -32.32 -1.52 44.73
N THR A 156 -32.54 -0.46 43.96
CA THR A 156 -33.56 0.56 44.26
C THR A 156 -34.97 -0.03 44.23
N PHE A 157 -35.28 -0.86 43.23
CA PHE A 157 -36.57 -1.56 43.14
C PHE A 157 -36.78 -2.53 44.32
N ARG A 158 -35.75 -3.30 44.69
CA ARG A 158 -35.78 -4.20 45.86
C ARG A 158 -36.02 -3.46 47.17
N LEU A 159 -35.41 -2.29 47.35
CA LEU A 159 -35.59 -1.44 48.53
C LEU A 159 -36.98 -0.81 48.60
N TRP A 160 -37.60 -0.54 47.45
CA TRP A 160 -38.97 -0.03 47.36
C TRP A 160 -40.04 -1.12 47.43
N SER A 161 -39.64 -2.39 47.19
CA SER A 161 -40.49 -3.56 47.24
C SER A 161 -40.55 -4.23 48.63
N SER A 162 -39.83 -3.70 49.62
CA SER A 162 -39.86 -4.17 51.01
C SER A 162 -40.68 -3.27 51.92
#